data_AF-A0A355V3T2-F1
#
_entry.id   AF-A0A355V3T2-F1
#
_cell.length_a   1.000
_cell.length_b   1.000
_cell.length_c   1.000
_cell.angle_alpha   90.00
_cell.angle_beta   90.00
_cell.angle_gamma   90.00
#
_symmetry.space_group_name_H-M   'P 1'
#
loop_
_entity.id
_entity.type
_entity.pdbx_description
1 polymer ?
#
loop_
_entity_poly.entity_id
_entity_poly.type
_entity_poly.pdbx_seq_one_letter_code
_entity_poly.pdbx_strand_id
1 'polypeptide(L)'
;MSSNREARNIRNRYIRRLFGMILPACLLIPVSVSHADEEHVASACATLEFMAKMTALNLLLPANNDDVAELQLASQQMRELNRLACQPVVHDGGTRYQNTYANGRQVSIDLFNQAWYFPNGQVFTTHPGRSSAIYYPNGQLLAYGWTRGEETVFWPNGNPAT
;
A
#
# COMPACT_ATOMS: atom_id res chain seq x y z
N MET A 1 -11.66 79.29 -26.68
CA MET A 1 -12.27 78.22 -25.86
C MET A 1 -11.35 77.00 -25.89
N SER A 2 -10.62 76.75 -24.81
CA SER A 2 -10.99 75.72 -23.81
C SER A 2 -10.75 74.30 -24.37
N SER A 3 -9.55 73.74 -24.21
CA SER A 3 -9.06 73.17 -22.93
C SER A 3 -10.08 72.20 -22.28
N ASN A 4 -10.80 71.41 -23.08
CA ASN A 4 -11.78 70.45 -22.54
C ASN A 4 -12.20 69.30 -23.48
N ARG A 5 -11.36 68.88 -24.44
CA ARG A 5 -11.64 67.68 -25.26
C ARG A 5 -10.52 66.63 -25.29
N GLU A 6 -9.46 66.79 -24.51
CA GLU A 6 -8.39 65.78 -24.34
C GLU A 6 -8.68 64.73 -23.25
N ALA A 7 -9.77 64.85 -22.48
CA ALA A 7 -9.98 64.02 -21.28
C ALA A 7 -11.08 62.94 -21.38
N ARG A 8 -11.60 62.62 -22.57
CA ARG A 8 -12.79 61.71 -22.69
C ARG A 8 -12.69 60.53 -23.65
N ASN A 9 -11.50 60.14 -24.10
CA ASN A 9 -11.39 58.99 -25.02
C ASN A 9 -10.29 57.97 -24.64
N ILE A 10 -10.01 57.86 -23.34
CA ILE A 10 -9.01 56.92 -22.79
C ILE A 10 -9.68 55.71 -22.12
N ARG A 11 -11.02 55.69 -22.01
CA ARG A 11 -11.77 54.62 -21.36
C ARG A 11 -12.60 53.85 -22.37
N ASN A 12 -12.31 52.55 -22.48
CA ASN A 12 -13.11 51.48 -23.07
C ASN A 12 -13.09 51.29 -24.58
N ARG A 13 -12.74 50.03 -24.93
CA ARG A 13 -12.89 49.34 -26.21
C ARG A 13 -11.73 49.63 -27.19
N TYR A 14 -10.93 48.69 -27.66
CA TYR A 14 -11.09 47.26 -27.93
C TYR A 14 -9.66 46.68 -27.91
N ILE A 15 -9.29 45.73 -27.04
CA ILE A 15 -9.73 44.33 -27.12
C ILE A 15 -9.80 43.90 -28.60
N ARG A 16 -8.65 43.69 -29.23
CA ARG A 16 -8.42 42.73 -30.33
C ARG A 16 -7.07 43.04 -30.98
N ARG A 17 -6.30 41.97 -31.18
CA ARG A 17 -5.06 41.89 -31.97
C ARG A 17 -3.79 42.22 -31.22
N LEU A 18 -3.37 41.24 -30.41
CA LEU A 18 -2.01 40.74 -30.48
C LEU A 18 -2.10 39.24 -30.18
N PHE A 19 -2.29 38.49 -31.27
CA PHE A 19 -2.05 37.05 -31.35
C PHE A 19 -0.54 36.85 -31.13
N GLY A 20 -0.12 36.95 -29.88
CA GLY A 20 1.22 36.54 -29.45
C GLY A 20 1.19 35.03 -29.25
N MET A 21 1.82 34.31 -30.18
CA MET A 21 2.15 32.90 -30.04
C MET A 21 2.75 32.63 -28.65
N ILE A 22 2.00 31.97 -27.78
CA ILE A 22 2.56 31.25 -26.65
C ILE A 22 2.15 29.81 -26.88
N LEU A 23 3.04 29.06 -27.54
CA LEU A 23 3.00 27.60 -27.48
C LEU A 23 3.07 27.23 -25.98
N PRO A 24 2.10 26.51 -25.41
CA PRO A 24 2.36 25.84 -24.15
C PRO A 24 3.31 24.71 -24.50
N ALA A 25 4.60 24.90 -24.24
CA ALA A 25 5.55 23.81 -24.10
C ALA A 25 5.08 23.01 -22.87
N CYS A 26 4.12 22.11 -23.10
CA CYS A 26 3.68 21.14 -22.14
C CYS A 26 4.88 20.21 -21.93
N LEU A 27 5.72 20.54 -20.96
CA LEU A 27 6.74 19.67 -20.42
C LEU A 27 6.02 18.41 -19.93
N LEU A 28 5.94 17.40 -20.80
CA LEU A 28 5.65 16.04 -20.44
C LEU A 28 6.85 15.56 -19.63
N ILE A 29 6.85 15.87 -18.33
CA ILE A 29 7.74 15.18 -17.39
C ILE A 29 7.21 13.75 -17.34
N PRO A 30 7.95 12.74 -17.82
CA PRO A 30 7.55 11.37 -17.57
C PRO A 30 7.62 11.17 -16.05
N VAL A 31 6.46 11.02 -15.41
CA VAL A 31 6.40 10.50 -14.05
C VAL A 31 6.73 9.03 -14.16
N SER A 32 8.00 8.68 -13.98
CA SER A 32 8.42 7.29 -13.89
C SER A 32 7.94 6.74 -12.54
N VAL A 33 6.75 6.13 -12.52
CA VAL A 33 6.36 5.24 -11.43
C VAL A 33 7.16 3.95 -11.61
N SER A 34 8.02 3.64 -10.64
CA SER A 34 8.90 2.47 -10.66
C SER A 34 8.04 1.19 -10.61
N HIS A 35 7.94 0.46 -11.72
CA HIS A 35 7.15 -0.78 -11.81
C HIS A 35 7.63 -1.86 -10.82
N ALA A 36 8.90 -1.85 -10.44
CA ALA A 36 9.48 -2.82 -9.51
C ALA A 36 8.89 -2.69 -8.10
N ASP A 37 8.54 -1.47 -7.68
CA ASP A 37 7.98 -1.24 -6.35
C ASP A 37 6.54 -1.75 -6.25
N GLU A 38 5.76 -1.60 -7.33
CA GLU A 38 4.39 -2.10 -7.43
C GLU A 38 4.35 -3.64 -7.41
N GLU A 39 5.30 -4.30 -8.08
CA GLU A 39 5.46 -5.75 -8.06
C GLU A 39 5.75 -6.28 -6.64
N HIS A 40 6.57 -5.56 -5.88
CA HIS A 40 6.89 -5.95 -4.50
C HIS A 40 5.67 -5.92 -3.58
N VAL A 41 4.84 -4.87 -3.70
CA VAL A 41 3.56 -4.76 -2.97
C VAL A 41 2.62 -5.87 -3.40
N ALA A 42 2.44 -6.08 -4.70
CA ALA A 42 1.56 -7.13 -5.22
C ALA A 42 1.96 -8.53 -4.72
N SER A 43 3.26 -8.83 -4.72
CA SER A 43 3.80 -10.09 -4.19
C SER A 43 3.54 -10.26 -2.69
N ALA A 44 3.75 -9.20 -1.89
CA ALA A 44 3.45 -9.22 -0.46
C ALA A 44 1.94 -9.40 -0.21
N CYS A 45 1.09 -8.83 -1.05
CA CYS A 45 -0.36 -9.00 -0.97
C CYS A 45 -0.83 -10.41 -1.30
N ALA A 46 -0.28 -11.02 -2.34
CA ALA A 46 -0.51 -12.43 -2.64
C ALA A 46 -0.08 -13.35 -1.49
N THR A 47 1.02 -13.00 -0.81
CA THR A 47 1.51 -13.70 0.39
C THR A 47 0.52 -13.60 1.55
N LEU A 48 0.02 -12.39 1.83
CA LEU A 48 -0.99 -12.16 2.85
C LEU A 48 -2.29 -12.92 2.57
N GLU A 49 -2.72 -12.99 1.30
CA GLU A 49 -3.89 -13.78 0.91
C GLU A 49 -3.67 -15.28 1.10
N PHE A 50 -2.48 -15.79 0.76
CA PHE A 50 -2.13 -17.18 1.01
C PHE A 50 -2.18 -17.49 2.52
N MET A 51 -1.58 -16.63 3.35
CA MET A 51 -1.66 -16.77 4.81
C MET A 51 -3.09 -16.76 5.32
N ALA A 52 -3.94 -15.85 4.81
CA ALA A 52 -5.34 -15.78 5.21
C ALA A 52 -6.08 -17.09 4.87
N LYS A 53 -5.76 -17.73 3.74
CA LYS A 53 -6.30 -19.05 3.37
C LYS A 53 -5.78 -20.15 4.30
N MET A 54 -4.49 -20.15 4.63
CA MET A 54 -3.91 -21.09 5.59
C MET A 54 -4.59 -20.98 6.97
N THR A 55 -4.78 -19.76 7.47
CA THR A 55 -5.51 -19.53 8.73
C THR A 55 -6.97 -19.93 8.64
N ALA A 56 -7.64 -19.68 7.52
CA ALA A 56 -9.02 -20.13 7.31
C ALA A 56 -9.14 -21.66 7.31
N LEU A 57 -8.19 -22.37 6.69
CA LEU A 57 -8.13 -23.83 6.75
C LEU A 57 -7.90 -24.32 8.18
N ASN A 58 -6.97 -23.70 8.93
CA ASN A 58 -6.71 -24.05 10.33
C ASN A 58 -7.91 -23.79 11.25
N LEU A 59 -8.77 -22.81 10.90
CA LEU A 59 -10.04 -22.58 11.59
C LEU A 59 -11.10 -23.66 11.28
N LEU A 60 -11.12 -24.18 10.06
CA LEU A 60 -12.07 -25.21 9.64
C LEU A 60 -11.69 -26.60 10.15
N LEU A 61 -10.40 -26.88 10.25
CA LEU A 61 -9.83 -28.15 10.66
C LEU A 61 -8.78 -27.93 11.76
N PRO A 62 -9.18 -27.43 12.94
CA PRO A 62 -8.22 -27.14 14.01
C PRO A 62 -7.61 -28.43 14.55
N ALA A 63 -6.32 -28.39 14.85
CA ALA A 63 -5.68 -29.43 15.64
C ALA A 63 -6.20 -29.39 17.09
N ASN A 64 -6.02 -30.49 17.84
CA ASN A 64 -6.53 -30.63 19.21
C ASN A 64 -6.07 -29.51 20.18
N ASN A 65 -4.95 -28.86 19.89
CA ASN A 65 -4.35 -27.82 20.74
C ASN A 65 -4.38 -26.43 20.10
N ASP A 66 -5.14 -26.24 19.01
CA ASP A 66 -5.26 -24.94 18.38
C ASP A 66 -6.19 -24.01 19.17
N ASP A 67 -5.74 -22.79 19.41
CA ASP A 67 -6.59 -21.73 19.96
C ASP A 67 -7.41 -21.08 18.84
N VAL A 68 -8.69 -21.47 18.75
CA VAL A 68 -9.62 -20.95 17.74
C VAL A 68 -9.84 -19.44 17.90
N ALA A 69 -9.82 -18.90 19.12
CA ALA A 69 -9.99 -17.48 19.35
C ALA A 69 -8.77 -16.69 18.84
N GLU A 70 -7.57 -17.22 19.05
CA GLU A 70 -6.33 -16.66 18.50
C GLU A 70 -6.34 -16.67 16.97
N LEU A 71 -6.76 -17.78 16.35
CA LEU A 71 -6.87 -17.87 14.89
C LEU A 71 -7.91 -16.90 14.30
N GLN A 72 -9.03 -16.70 14.99
CA GLN A 72 -10.04 -15.70 14.60
C GLN A 72 -9.48 -14.27 14.70
N LEU A 73 -8.74 -13.97 15.75
CA LEU A 73 -8.07 -12.69 15.92
C LEU A 73 -7.01 -12.48 14.82
N ALA A 74 -6.22 -13.51 14.49
CA ALA A 74 -5.25 -13.46 13.39
C ALA A 74 -5.95 -13.17 12.05
N SER A 75 -7.10 -13.81 11.78
CA SER A 75 -7.91 -13.52 10.59
C SER A 75 -8.37 -12.06 10.51
N GLN A 76 -8.80 -11.48 11.62
CA GLN A 76 -9.18 -10.06 11.68
C GLN A 76 -8.00 -9.14 11.37
N GLN A 77 -6.85 -9.41 11.97
CA GLN A 77 -5.64 -8.61 11.77
C GLN A 77 -5.11 -8.65 10.33
N MET A 78 -5.17 -9.81 9.67
CA MET A 78 -4.79 -9.91 8.26
C MET A 78 -5.73 -9.14 7.33
N ARG A 79 -7.04 -9.11 7.63
CA ARG A 79 -8.01 -8.30 6.88
C ARG A 79 -7.73 -6.80 7.00
N GLU A 80 -7.43 -6.34 8.20
CA GLU A 80 -7.05 -4.94 8.45
C GLU A 80 -5.80 -4.55 7.63
N LEU A 81 -4.75 -5.40 7.65
CA LEU A 81 -3.54 -5.17 6.86
C LEU A 81 -3.86 -5.14 5.36
N ASN A 82 -4.64 -6.09 4.85
CA ASN A 82 -5.01 -6.17 3.44
C ASN A 82 -5.76 -4.92 2.97
N ARG A 83 -6.68 -4.40 3.79
CA ARG A 83 -7.45 -3.19 3.47
C ARG A 83 -6.56 -1.97 3.24
N LEU A 84 -5.48 -1.84 4.00
CA LEU A 84 -4.60 -0.67 3.94
C LEU A 84 -3.44 -0.84 2.94
N ALA A 85 -2.91 -2.06 2.82
CA ALA A 85 -1.70 -2.31 2.03
C ALA A 85 -1.97 -2.88 0.63
N CYS A 86 -3.11 -3.56 0.41
CA CYS A 86 -3.36 -4.35 -0.81
C CYS A 86 -4.57 -3.90 -1.63
N GLN A 87 -5.57 -3.30 -0.98
CA GLN A 87 -6.74 -2.75 -1.64
C GLN A 87 -6.69 -1.23 -2.02
N PRO A 88 -5.56 -0.49 -1.96
CA PRO A 88 -5.53 0.87 -2.51
C PRO A 88 -5.69 0.84 -4.04
N VAL A 89 -6.85 1.30 -4.53
CA VAL A 89 -7.18 1.41 -5.96
C VAL A 89 -6.17 2.28 -6.74
N VAL A 90 -5.36 3.08 -6.05
CA VAL A 90 -4.21 3.79 -6.61
C VAL A 90 -3.09 3.79 -5.55
N HIS A 91 -2.00 3.05 -5.80
CA HIS A 91 -0.77 3.15 -5.00
C HIS A 91 0.01 4.42 -5.37
N ASP A 92 -0.59 5.59 -5.13
CA ASP A 92 0.11 6.88 -5.22
C ASP A 92 0.91 7.19 -3.95
N GLY A 93 1.63 8.31 -3.95
CA GLY A 93 2.36 8.76 -2.77
C GLY A 93 1.47 8.99 -1.54
N GLY A 94 0.15 9.18 -1.71
CA GLY A 94 -0.79 9.31 -0.60
C GLY A 94 -0.94 8.00 0.15
N THR A 95 -1.29 6.92 -0.54
CA THR A 95 -1.52 5.59 0.08
C THR A 95 -0.22 4.94 0.58
N ARG A 96 0.91 5.20 -0.07
CA ARG A 96 2.25 4.75 0.35
C ARG A 96 2.60 5.17 1.78
N TYR A 97 2.19 6.38 2.19
CA TYR A 97 2.54 6.97 3.48
C TYR A 97 1.35 7.11 4.45
N GLN A 98 0.11 7.13 3.94
CA GLN A 98 -1.13 7.24 4.73
C GLN A 98 -1.78 5.86 4.93
N ASN A 99 -1.15 5.01 5.74
CA ASN A 99 -1.56 3.62 5.94
C ASN A 99 -1.76 3.28 7.44
N THR A 100 -2.53 4.11 8.14
CA THR A 100 -2.73 3.97 9.59
C THR A 100 -4.01 3.19 9.92
N TYR A 101 -3.89 2.23 10.84
CA TYR A 101 -4.99 1.50 11.44
C TYR A 101 -5.84 2.40 12.36
N ALA A 102 -7.05 1.94 12.71
CA ALA A 102 -7.93 2.67 13.63
C ALA A 102 -7.31 2.88 15.03
N ASN A 103 -6.40 1.99 15.45
CA ASN A 103 -5.68 2.10 16.72
C ASN A 103 -4.48 3.08 16.68
N GLY A 104 -4.28 3.79 15.57
CA GLY A 104 -3.21 4.76 15.39
C GLY A 104 -1.86 4.16 14.96
N ARG A 105 -1.74 2.84 14.86
CA ARG A 105 -0.53 2.20 14.35
C ARG A 105 -0.44 2.33 12.84
N GLN A 106 0.76 2.59 12.33
CA GLN A 106 1.04 2.63 10.90
C GLN A 106 1.40 1.22 10.39
N VAL A 107 0.92 0.85 9.19
CA VAL A 107 1.32 -0.40 8.51
C VAL A 107 2.81 -0.37 8.19
N SER A 108 3.25 0.71 7.55
CA SER A 108 4.64 0.91 7.17
C SER A 108 4.94 2.39 6.95
N ILE A 109 6.15 2.81 7.30
CA ILE A 109 6.65 4.15 6.92
C ILE A 109 6.83 4.28 5.41
N ASP A 110 6.93 3.17 4.69
CA ASP A 110 7.03 3.11 3.23
C ASP A 110 6.59 1.72 2.76
N LEU A 111 5.37 1.63 2.22
CA LEU A 111 4.80 0.36 1.77
C LEU A 111 5.64 -0.38 0.72
N PHE A 112 6.57 0.29 0.03
CA PHE A 112 7.28 -0.32 -1.09
C PHE A 112 8.59 -0.98 -0.65
N ASN A 113 9.24 -0.44 0.37
CA ASN A 113 10.63 -0.79 0.69
C ASN A 113 10.89 -1.02 2.17
N GLN A 114 9.89 -0.91 3.03
CA GLN A 114 10.06 -1.02 4.48
C GLN A 114 9.14 -2.09 5.06
N ALA A 115 9.43 -2.45 6.31
CA ALA A 115 8.69 -3.48 7.03
C ALA A 115 7.20 -3.15 7.12
N TRP A 116 6.37 -4.19 7.08
CA TRP A 116 4.93 -4.11 7.28
C TRP A 116 4.57 -4.71 8.62
N TYR A 117 3.64 -4.08 9.33
CA TYR A 117 3.18 -4.49 10.65
C TYR A 117 1.68 -4.74 10.65
N PHE A 118 1.25 -5.75 11.40
CA PHE A 118 -0.15 -5.96 11.76
C PHE A 118 -0.65 -4.89 12.75
N PRO A 119 -1.98 -4.76 12.96
CA PRO A 119 -2.53 -3.82 13.94
C PRO A 119 -1.98 -4.01 15.36
N ASN A 120 -1.71 -5.25 15.79
CA ASN A 120 -1.12 -5.54 17.10
C ASN A 120 0.37 -5.21 17.19
N GLY A 121 1.03 -4.97 16.05
CA GLY A 121 2.44 -4.67 15.95
C GLY A 121 3.38 -5.78 15.62
N GLN A 122 2.87 -6.98 15.48
CA GLN A 122 3.64 -8.07 14.95
C GLN A 122 4.10 -7.70 13.53
N VAL A 123 5.38 -7.92 13.24
CA VAL A 123 5.92 -7.77 11.89
C VAL A 123 5.29 -8.84 10.99
N PHE A 124 4.83 -8.46 9.81
CA PHE A 124 4.40 -9.37 8.75
C PHE A 124 5.60 -9.77 7.89
N THR A 125 6.30 -8.77 7.35
CA THR A 125 7.53 -8.91 6.57
C THR A 125 8.45 -7.72 6.82
N THR A 126 9.76 -7.91 6.71
CA THR A 126 10.72 -6.81 6.81
C THR A 126 10.89 -6.07 5.48
N HIS A 127 10.64 -6.74 4.35
CA HIS A 127 10.67 -6.14 3.02
C HIS A 127 9.62 -6.82 2.13
N PRO A 128 8.58 -6.10 1.69
CA PRO A 128 7.55 -6.65 0.81
C PRO A 128 8.17 -7.12 -0.51
N GLY A 129 7.71 -8.28 -1.00
CA GLY A 129 8.11 -8.85 -2.29
C GLY A 129 9.59 -9.23 -2.42
N ARG A 130 10.34 -9.27 -1.32
CA ARG A 130 11.71 -9.78 -1.27
C ARG A 130 11.77 -11.06 -0.46
N SER A 131 12.84 -11.82 -0.67
CA SER A 131 13.14 -13.00 0.13
C SER A 131 13.39 -12.60 1.58
N SER A 132 12.41 -12.80 2.44
CA SER A 132 12.48 -12.55 3.88
C SER A 132 11.58 -13.50 4.64
N ALA A 133 11.74 -13.51 5.96
CA ALA A 133 10.83 -14.21 6.83
C ALA A 133 9.43 -13.56 6.77
N ILE A 134 8.42 -14.41 6.77
CA ILE A 134 7.01 -14.02 6.81
C ILE A 134 6.42 -14.56 8.11
N TYR A 135 5.69 -13.72 8.84
CA TYR A 135 5.11 -14.08 10.14
C TYR A 135 3.60 -13.85 10.15
N TYR A 136 2.89 -14.72 10.87
CA TYR A 136 1.50 -14.55 11.23
C TYR A 136 1.32 -13.45 12.30
N PRO A 137 0.10 -12.93 12.50
CA PRO A 137 -0.18 -11.92 13.52
C PRO A 137 0.15 -12.35 14.96
N ASN A 138 0.14 -13.65 15.26
CA ASN A 138 0.54 -14.18 16.56
C ASN A 138 2.05 -14.36 16.74
N GLY A 139 2.85 -13.99 15.73
CA GLY A 139 4.29 -14.10 15.75
C GLY A 139 4.83 -15.46 15.32
N GLN A 140 3.96 -16.44 15.02
CA GLN A 140 4.40 -17.68 14.41
C GLN A 140 4.92 -17.42 13.00
N LEU A 141 5.89 -18.23 12.59
CA LEU A 141 6.48 -18.13 11.27
C LEU A 141 5.55 -18.77 10.22
N LEU A 142 5.52 -18.22 9.00
CA LEU A 142 5.03 -18.91 7.81
C LEU A 142 6.18 -19.58 7.06
N ALA A 143 7.25 -18.83 6.78
CA ALA A 143 8.47 -19.27 6.06
C ALA A 143 9.65 -18.31 6.35
N TYR A 144 10.90 -18.75 6.15
CA TYR A 144 12.13 -17.99 6.49
C TYR A 144 12.67 -17.10 5.34
N GLY A 145 12.41 -17.49 4.10
CA GLY A 145 12.89 -16.95 2.83
C GLY A 145 11.85 -17.24 1.75
N TRP A 146 10.62 -16.83 2.06
CA TRP A 146 9.49 -16.84 1.15
C TRP A 146 9.87 -16.23 -0.21
N THR A 147 9.32 -16.77 -1.31
CA THR A 147 9.68 -16.52 -2.75
C THR A 147 10.66 -17.51 -3.41
N ARG A 148 11.34 -18.39 -2.66
CA ARG A 148 12.29 -19.36 -3.23
C ARG A 148 11.75 -20.77 -3.52
N GLY A 149 10.50 -21.06 -3.16
CA GLY A 149 9.80 -22.31 -3.54
C GLY A 149 10.26 -23.61 -2.85
N GLU A 150 11.40 -23.61 -2.16
CA GLU A 150 11.99 -24.81 -1.52
C GLU A 150 11.83 -24.85 0.01
N GLU A 151 11.03 -23.96 0.58
CA GLU A 151 10.97 -23.79 2.04
C GLU A 151 9.79 -24.51 2.68
N THR A 152 10.03 -25.02 3.89
CA THR A 152 8.97 -25.51 4.78
C THR A 152 8.00 -24.38 5.09
N VAL A 153 6.72 -24.60 4.77
CA VAL A 153 5.63 -23.73 5.20
C VAL A 153 5.14 -24.19 6.56
N PHE A 154 4.81 -23.25 7.43
CA PHE A 154 4.27 -23.52 8.75
C PHE A 154 2.83 -23.01 8.86
N TRP A 155 2.01 -23.75 9.60
CA TRP A 155 0.66 -23.35 10.00
C TRP A 155 0.73 -22.22 11.03
N PRO A 156 -0.38 -21.46 11.25
CA PRO A 156 -0.41 -20.42 12.27
C PRO A 156 -0.24 -20.94 13.71
N ASN A 157 -0.37 -22.26 13.94
CA ASN A 157 -0.07 -22.91 15.21
C ASN A 157 1.42 -23.29 15.37
N GLY A 158 2.26 -23.00 14.37
CA GLY A 158 3.70 -23.28 14.36
C GLY A 158 4.08 -24.67 13.87
N ASN A 159 3.12 -25.55 13.57
CA ASN A 159 3.42 -26.88 13.04
C ASN A 159 3.82 -26.81 11.55
N PRO A 160 4.74 -27.66 11.07
CA PRO A 160 5.02 -27.78 9.64
C PRO A 160 3.76 -28.18 8.86
N ALA A 161 3.55 -27.57 7.69
CA ALA A 161 2.51 -27.94 6.74
C ALA A 161 3.04 -29.00 5.78
N THR A 162 2.94 -30.27 6.19
CA THR A 162 3.40 -31.46 5.46
C THR A 162 2.26 -32.39 5.12
#